data_AF-A0A5B2YME0-F1
#
_entry.id   AF-A0A5B2YME0-F1
#
_cell.length_a   1.000
_cell.length_b   1.000
_cell.length_c   1.000
_cell.angle_alpha   90.00
_cell.angle_beta   90.00
_cell.angle_gamma   90.00
#
_symmetry.space_group_name_H-M   'P 1'
#
loop_
_entity.id
_entity.type
_entity.pdbx_description
1 polymer ?
#
loop_
_entity_poly.entity_id
_entity_poly.type
_entity_poly.pdbx_seq_one_letter_code
_entity_poly.pdbx_strand_id
1 'polypeptide(L)' 'LVHRLSQERGLTVIAVLHDINMAARYCDYLVALRGGEMIAQGTPAEIMRGETLEMIYGIPMGILPHPAGAAPVSFVY' A
#
# COMPACT_ATOMS: atom_id res chain seq x y z
N LEU A 1 -6.18 -6.09 13.93
CA LEU A 1 -5.89 -5.94 15.37
C LEU A 1 -4.94 -4.78 15.64
N VAL A 2 -3.71 -4.81 15.11
CA VAL A 2 -2.70 -3.74 15.31
C VAL A 2 -3.21 -2.36 14.89
N HIS A 3 -3.78 -2.25 13.68
CA HIS A 3 -4.38 -0.99 13.20
C HIS A 3 -5.42 -0.41 14.19
N ARG A 4 -6.36 -1.24 14.65
CA ARG A 4 -7.40 -0.84 15.62
C ARG A 4 -6.80 -0.38 16.95
N LEU A 5 -5.85 -1.14 17.50
CA LEU A 5 -5.18 -0.78 18.76
C LEU A 5 -4.38 0.52 18.64
N SER A 6 -3.78 0.76 17.47
CA SER A 6 -3.04 2.00 17.22
C SER A 6 -3.95 3.22 17.30
N GLN A 7 -5.14 3.14 16.70
CA GLN A 7 -6.15 4.20 16.73
C GLN A 7 -6.72 4.38 18.14
N GLU A 8 -7.08 3.29 18.83
CA GLU A 8 -7.66 3.35 20.17
C GLU A 8 -6.68 3.92 21.22
N ARG A 9 -5.37 3.77 21.01
CA ARG A 9 -4.34 4.18 21.98
C ARG A 9 -3.49 5.36 21.52
N GLY A 10 -3.76 5.95 20.36
CA GLY A 10 -2.97 7.05 19.79
C GLY A 10 -1.50 6.68 19.52
N LEU A 11 -1.24 5.43 19.14
CA LEU A 11 0.10 4.94 18.87
C LEU A 11 0.45 5.10 17.39
N THR A 12 1.67 5.53 17.09
CA THR A 12 2.21 5.43 15.73
C THR A 12 2.79 4.03 15.52
N VAL A 13 2.32 3.34 14.48
CA VAL A 13 2.82 2.01 14.10
C VAL A 13 3.52 2.09 12.76
N ILE A 14 4.74 1.57 12.71
CA ILE A 14 5.48 1.36 11.47
C ILE A 14 5.50 -0.14 11.21
N ALA A 15 4.98 -0.56 10.05
CA ALA A 15 4.95 -1.93 9.61
C ALA A 15 5.69 -2.07 8.28
N VAL A 16 6.47 -3.14 8.13
CA VAL A 16 7.13 -3.51 6.88
C VAL A 16 6.38 -4.70 6.30
N LEU A 17 5.84 -4.54 5.10
CA LEU A 17 5.00 -5.53 4.43
C LEU A 17 5.57 -5.84 3.04
N HIS A 18 5.46 -7.10 2.64
CA HIS A 18 5.81 -7.53 1.28
C HIS A 18 4.62 -7.43 0.30
N ASP A 19 3.39 -7.37 0.83
CA ASP A 19 2.15 -7.35 0.06
C ASP A 19 1.51 -5.96 0.08
N ILE A 20 1.43 -5.33 -1.10
CA ILE A 20 0.85 -3.99 -1.26
C ILE A 20 -0.66 -3.95 -1.02
N ASN A 21 -1.39 -5.05 -1.27
CA ASN A 21 -2.83 -5.10 -0.99
C ASN A 21 -3.09 -5.06 0.52
N MET A 22 -2.27 -5.78 1.29
CA MET A 22 -2.33 -5.67 2.75
C MET A 22 -1.96 -4.28 3.24
N ALA A 23 -0.91 -3.68 2.66
CA ALA A 23 -0.49 -2.34 3.01
C ALA A 23 -1.58 -1.31 2.69
N ALA A 24 -2.16 -1.34 1.50
CA ALA A 24 -3.24 -0.46 1.07
C ALA A 24 -4.52 -0.60 1.91
N ARG A 25 -4.77 -1.79 2.47
CA ARG A 25 -5.94 -2.07 3.32
C ARG A 25 -5.77 -1.61 4.77
N TYR A 26 -4.56 -1.67 5.32
CA TYR A 26 -4.35 -1.53 6.76
C TYR A 26 -3.43 -0.37 7.16
N CYS A 27 -2.81 0.31 6.20
CA CYS A 27 -1.95 1.45 6.46
C CYS A 27 -2.59 2.73 5.93
N ASP A 28 -2.50 3.80 6.72
CA ASP A 28 -2.98 5.12 6.32
C ASP A 28 -1.99 5.84 5.39
N TYR A 29 -0.71 5.48 5.50
CA TYR A 29 0.40 6.04 4.73
C TYR A 29 1.38 4.94 4.33
N LEU A 30 1.87 5.02 3.11
CA LEU A 30 2.74 4.04 2.48
C LEU A 30 4.05 4.69 2.06
N VAL A 31 5.14 3.95 2.24
CA VAL A 31 6.48 4.32 1.78
C VAL A 31 7.04 3.11 1.04
N ALA A 32 7.38 3.30 -0.24
CA ALA A 32 8.00 2.29 -1.06
C ALA A 32 9.49 2.58 -1.24
N LEU A 33 10.30 1.57 -0.92
CA LEU A 33 11.76 1.63 -1.01
C LEU A 33 12.26 0.65 -2.07
N ARG A 34 13.22 1.09 -2.89
CA ARG A 34 13.92 0.24 -3.86
C ARG A 34 15.39 0.63 -3.91
N GLY A 35 16.29 -0.33 -3.75
CA GLY A 35 17.74 -0.08 -3.78
C GLY A 35 18.25 0.84 -2.67
N GLY A 36 17.52 0.96 -1.55
CA GLY A 36 17.86 1.87 -0.45
C GLY A 36 17.33 3.30 -0.63
N GLU A 37 16.67 3.59 -1.75
CA GLU A 37 16.05 4.89 -2.03
C GLU A 37 14.53 4.81 -1.91
N MET A 38 13.92 5.93 -1.50
CA MET A 38 12.48 6.08 -1.46
C MET A 38 11.97 6.50 -2.84
N ILE A 39 11.22 5.60 -3.47
CA ILE A 39 10.74 5.78 -4.85
C ILE A 39 9.30 6.29 -4.91
N ALA A 40 8.51 6.04 -3.87
CA ALA A 40 7.15 6.56 -3.76
C ALA A 40 6.74 6.66 -2.29
N GLN A 41 5.91 7.66 -1.98
CA GLN A 41 5.27 7.79 -0.67
C GLN A 41 3.93 8.50 -0.82
N GLY A 42 2.97 8.18 0.06
CA GLY A 42 1.65 8.78 0.03
C GLY A 42 0.59 7.91 0.67
N THR A 43 -0.66 8.32 0.51
CA THR A 43 -1.83 7.52 0.89
C THR A 43 -1.96 6.27 0.01
N PRO A 44 -2.68 5.23 0.46
CA PRO A 44 -3.02 4.09 -0.39
C PRO A 44 -3.62 4.48 -1.74
N ALA A 45 -4.45 5.53 -1.80
CA ALA A 45 -5.05 5.99 -3.05
C ALA A 45 -4.04 6.60 -4.03
N GLU A 46 -2.99 7.25 -3.53
CA GLU A 46 -1.92 7.83 -4.35
C GLU A 46 -0.91 6.77 -4.81
N ILE A 47 -0.62 5.77 -3.97
CA ILE A 47 0.32 4.69 -4.28
C ILE A 47 -0.31 3.59 -5.15
N MET A 48 -1.59 3.28 -4.94
CA MET A 48 -2.31 2.27 -5.69
C MET A 48 -2.69 2.82 -7.07
N ARG A 49 -1.68 3.00 -7.92
CA ARG A 49 -1.76 3.34 -9.36
C ARG A 49 -0.84 2.41 -10.14
N GLY A 50 -1.28 1.94 -11.31
CA GLY A 50 -0.52 0.95 -12.11
C GLY A 50 0.93 1.38 -12.37
N GLU A 51 1.13 2.64 -12.78
CA GLU A 51 2.46 3.23 -13.02
C GLU A 51 3.34 3.21 -11.75
N THR A 52 2.78 3.56 -10.59
CA THR A 52 3.50 3.52 -9.31
C THR A 52 3.87 2.10 -8.93
N LEU A 53 2.94 1.15 -9.06
CA LEU A 53 3.18 -0.26 -8.75
C LEU A 53 4.23 -0.88 -9.69
N GLU A 54 4.21 -0.52 -10.97
CA GLU A 54 5.23 -0.95 -11.94
C GLU A 54 6.62 -0.41 -11.57
N MET A 55 6.73 0.83 -11.10
CA MET A 55 8.00 1.37 -10.58
C MET A 55 8.50 0.62 -9.33
N ILE A 56 7.58 0.22 -8.45
CA ILE A 56 7.88 -0.51 -7.20
C ILE A 56 8.30 -1.96 -7.47
N TYR A 57 7.50 -2.69 -8.24
CA TYR A 57 7.66 -4.12 -8.46
C TYR A 57 8.47 -4.48 -9.71
N GLY A 58 8.64 -3.52 -10.64
CA GLY A 58 9.38 -3.73 -11.88
C GLY A 58 8.67 -4.59 -12.92
N ILE A 59 7.36 -4.80 -12.76
CA ILE A 59 6.51 -5.56 -13.67
C ILE A 59 5.22 -4.80 -13.96
N PRO A 60 4.59 -4.97 -15.13
CA PRO A 60 3.29 -4.38 -15.41
C PRO A 60 2.24 -4.85 -14.39
N MET A 61 1.55 -3.90 -13.76
CA MET A 61 0.51 -4.19 -12.76
C MET A 61 -0.75 -3.38 -13.02
N GLY A 62 -1.89 -4.03 -12.89
CA GLY A 62 -3.21 -3.41 -12.97
C GLY A 62 -3.84 -3.25 -11.59
N ILE A 63 -4.87 -2.40 -11.50
CA ILE A 63 -5.61 -2.16 -10.26
C ILE A 63 -7.10 -2.23 -10.53
N LEU A 64 -7.80 -2.97 -9.67
CA LEU A 64 -9.24 -3.08 -9.70
C LEU A 64 -9.85 -2.48 -8.43
N PRO A 65 -10.98 -1.76 -8.56
CA PRO A 65 -11.74 -1.36 -7.39
C PRO A 65 -12.27 -2.61 -6.68
N HIS A 66 -12.24 -2.59 -5.34
CA HIS A 66 -12.77 -3.70 -4.58
C HIS A 66 -14.31 -3.74 -4.69
N PRO A 67 -14.93 -4.88 -5.03
CA PRO A 67 -16.37 -4.96 -5.30
C PRO A 67 -17.23 -4.59 -4.08
N ALA A 68 -16.72 -4.79 -2.86
CA ALA A 68 -17.38 -4.39 -1.61
C ALA A 68 -16.94 -3.02 -1.04
N GLY A 69 -16.26 -2.16 -1.84
CA GLY A 69 -15.86 -0.82 -1.41
C GLY A 69 -14.67 -0.76 -0.41
N ALA A 70 -13.92 -1.84 -0.27
CA ALA A 70 -12.67 -1.84 0.50
C ALA A 70 -11.51 -1.24 -0.31
N ALA A 71 -10.29 -1.30 0.23
CA ALA A 71 -9.09 -0.84 -0.47
C ALA A 71 -8.92 -1.53 -1.84
N PRO A 72 -8.44 -0.80 -2.87
CA PRO A 72 -8.22 -1.34 -4.21
C PRO A 72 -7.30 -2.58 -4.20
N VAL A 73 -7.43 -3.42 -5.23
CA VAL A 73 -6.66 -4.67 -5.35
C VAL A 73 -5.77 -4.60 -6.58
N SER A 74 -4.47 -4.83 -6.40
CA SER A 74 -3.51 -4.95 -7.49
C SER A 74 -3.45 -6.38 -8.04
N PHE A 75 -3.27 -6.52 -9.35
CA PHE A 75 -3.03 -7.79 -10.02
C PHE A 75 -1.89 -7.65 -11.03
N VAL A 76 -1.24 -8.78 -11.36
CA VAL A 76 -0.20 -8.86 -12.40
C VAL A 76 -0.86 -9.26 -13.71
N TYR A 77 -0.44 -8.64 -14.81
CA TYR A 77 -0.89 -9.00 -16.16
C TYR A 77 -0.35 -10.36 -16.62
#